data_AF-A0A2U1S7V1-F1
#
_entry.id   AF-A0A2U1S7V1-F1
#
_cell.length_a   1.000
_cell.length_b   1.000
_cell.length_c   1.000
_cell.angle_alpha   90.00
_cell.angle_beta   90.00
_cell.angle_gamma   90.00
#
_symmetry.space_group_name_H-M   'P 1'
#
loop_
_entity.id
_entity.type
_entity.pdbx_description
1 polymer ?
#
loop_
_entity_poly.entity_id
_entity_poly.type
_entity_poly.pdbx_seq_one_letter_code
_entity_poly.pdbx_strand_id
1 'polypeptide(L)'
;MKITSIGADISKNDVSCSNSLINNIEENIYKLKALGAHSAGLTNVTGDDVVISAFVEDDLLETINQGIVSILKDCAENLGDLSGISQDESSAGEGISYAEASVRQDRYPDAIVLGFDTYGGEPFVRDVANSAIEAASGMKNVTDVSDLIEVKSKKIPGVGYVSSETDDPVVVATIENIESIGVVGGAMIGAALGNKNTYLVKRGTSCDVLPGSVIFSATAFMNGNIIDLSVPFENKTRILR
;
A
#
# COMPACT_ATOMS: atom_id res chain seq x y z
N MET A 1 -4.16 1.60 18.57
CA MET A 1 -4.53 1.69 17.14
C MET A 1 -3.31 1.80 16.25
N LYS A 2 -3.36 1.10 15.13
CA LYS A 2 -2.42 1.14 14.01
C LYS A 2 -3.16 1.36 12.70
N ILE A 3 -2.43 1.71 11.66
CA ILE A 3 -2.85 1.42 10.29
C ILE A 3 -2.28 0.07 9.87
N THR A 4 -3.09 -0.75 9.22
CA THR A 4 -2.67 -1.94 8.47
C THR A 4 -2.96 -1.71 6.99
N SER A 5 -2.06 -2.12 6.12
CA SER A 5 -2.21 -2.03 4.67
C SER A 5 -1.74 -3.33 4.03
N ILE A 6 -2.58 -3.91 3.16
CA ILE A 6 -2.28 -5.13 2.42
C ILE A 6 -2.40 -4.84 0.93
N GLY A 7 -1.33 -5.08 0.19
CA GLY A 7 -1.28 -5.02 -1.27
C GLY A 7 -1.39 -6.43 -1.88
N ALA A 8 -1.97 -6.53 -3.07
CA ALA A 8 -2.06 -7.78 -3.82
C ALA A 8 -2.35 -7.55 -5.31
N ASP A 9 -1.72 -8.36 -6.18
CA ASP A 9 -2.25 -8.66 -7.50
C ASP A 9 -3.27 -9.80 -7.40
N ILE A 10 -4.50 -9.44 -7.73
CA ILE A 10 -5.65 -10.37 -7.84
C ILE A 10 -6.42 -10.12 -9.14
N SER A 11 -5.78 -9.43 -10.07
CA SER A 11 -6.31 -9.12 -11.37
C SER A 11 -6.23 -10.35 -12.28
N LYS A 12 -6.99 -10.35 -13.38
CA LYS A 12 -6.83 -11.40 -14.40
C LYS A 12 -5.65 -11.16 -15.37
N ASN A 13 -4.92 -10.05 -15.23
CA ASN A 13 -3.92 -9.61 -16.21
C ASN A 13 -2.86 -8.70 -15.59
N ASP A 14 -1.62 -8.93 -15.97
CA ASP A 14 -0.41 -8.27 -15.45
C ASP A 14 -0.21 -6.83 -15.98
N VAL A 15 -1.29 -6.05 -16.08
CA VAL A 15 -1.28 -4.69 -16.65
C VAL A 15 -2.23 -3.74 -15.92
N SER A 16 -3.43 -4.19 -15.57
CA SER A 16 -4.43 -3.30 -14.98
C SER A 16 -5.54 -4.01 -14.20
N CYS A 17 -5.99 -3.37 -13.13
CA CYS A 17 -7.24 -3.76 -12.46
C CYS A 17 -8.46 -3.43 -13.33
N SER A 18 -9.41 -4.36 -13.42
CA SER A 18 -10.68 -4.08 -14.05
C SER A 18 -11.55 -3.16 -13.17
N ASN A 19 -12.42 -2.35 -13.80
CA ASN A 19 -13.41 -1.57 -13.05
C ASN A 19 -14.32 -2.47 -12.19
N SER A 20 -14.58 -3.71 -12.63
CA SER A 20 -15.38 -4.66 -11.85
C SER A 20 -14.65 -5.07 -10.58
N LEU A 21 -13.36 -5.37 -10.66
CA LEU A 21 -12.53 -5.71 -9.50
C LEU A 21 -12.53 -4.56 -8.49
N ILE A 22 -12.24 -3.35 -8.95
CA ILE A 22 -12.19 -2.14 -8.12
C ILE A 22 -13.54 -1.91 -7.43
N ASN A 23 -14.63 -1.91 -8.19
CA ASN A 23 -15.97 -1.67 -7.64
C ASN A 23 -16.38 -2.76 -6.64
N ASN A 24 -16.08 -4.04 -6.94
CA ASN A 24 -16.38 -5.14 -6.03
C ASN A 24 -15.63 -4.97 -4.70
N ILE A 25 -14.35 -4.60 -4.72
CA ILE A 25 -13.59 -4.33 -3.49
C ILE A 25 -14.23 -3.18 -2.72
N GLU A 26 -14.48 -2.04 -3.38
CA GLU A 26 -15.07 -0.85 -2.75
C GLU A 26 -16.43 -1.13 -2.11
N GLU A 27 -17.29 -1.92 -2.78
CA GLU A 27 -18.58 -2.38 -2.26
C GLU A 27 -18.45 -3.33 -1.07
N ASN A 28 -17.30 -3.97 -0.87
CA ASN A 28 -17.06 -4.90 0.24
C ASN A 28 -16.30 -4.28 1.43
N ILE A 29 -15.70 -3.09 1.29
CA ILE A 29 -14.94 -2.41 2.36
C ILE A 29 -15.75 -2.24 3.65
N TYR A 30 -17.08 -2.05 3.57
CA TYR A 30 -17.93 -1.89 4.75
C TYR A 30 -17.85 -3.09 5.72
N LYS A 31 -17.53 -4.29 5.22
CA LYS A 31 -17.33 -5.50 6.05
C LYS A 31 -16.23 -5.27 7.09
N LEU A 32 -15.17 -4.52 6.76
CA LEU A 32 -14.08 -4.22 7.70
C LEU A 32 -14.55 -3.32 8.86
N LYS A 33 -15.43 -2.35 8.56
CA LYS A 33 -16.05 -1.52 9.61
C LYS A 33 -16.97 -2.36 10.51
N ALA A 34 -17.69 -3.33 9.94
CA ALA A 34 -18.51 -4.26 10.72
C ALA A 34 -17.66 -5.17 11.63
N LEU A 35 -16.41 -5.46 11.26
CA LEU A 35 -15.42 -6.17 12.08
C LEU A 35 -14.73 -5.28 13.14
N GLY A 36 -15.02 -3.97 13.16
CA GLY A 36 -14.51 -3.04 14.16
C GLY A 36 -13.38 -2.13 13.70
N ALA A 37 -13.01 -2.12 12.41
CA ALA A 37 -12.08 -1.11 11.91
C ALA A 37 -12.67 0.30 12.10
N HIS A 38 -11.87 1.23 12.61
CA HIS A 38 -12.25 2.63 12.75
C HIS A 38 -12.62 3.24 11.40
N SER A 39 -11.79 2.94 10.38
CA SER A 39 -12.04 3.30 8.99
C SER A 39 -11.22 2.39 8.09
N ALA A 40 -11.71 2.12 6.88
CA ALA A 40 -11.02 1.29 5.89
C ALA A 40 -11.35 1.79 4.47
N GLY A 41 -10.50 1.44 3.49
CA GLY A 41 -10.69 1.79 2.10
C GLY A 41 -9.67 1.16 1.15
N LEU A 42 -10.02 1.12 -0.14
CA LEU A 42 -9.11 0.78 -1.24
C LEU A 42 -8.22 2.00 -1.55
N THR A 43 -7.08 2.10 -0.87
CA THR A 43 -6.23 3.30 -0.90
C THR A 43 -5.47 3.45 -2.21
N ASN A 44 -4.97 2.35 -2.76
CA ASN A 44 -4.14 2.38 -3.96
C ASN A 44 -4.68 1.39 -4.99
N VAL A 45 -4.51 1.78 -6.25
CA VAL A 45 -4.67 0.94 -7.43
C VAL A 45 -3.52 1.36 -8.33
N THR A 46 -2.53 0.51 -8.51
CA THR A 46 -1.29 0.80 -9.22
C THR A 46 -1.09 -0.32 -10.23
N GLY A 47 -1.23 -0.02 -11.53
CA GLY A 47 -1.34 -1.06 -12.55
C GLY A 47 -2.40 -2.09 -12.20
N ASP A 48 -2.00 -3.34 -11.99
CA ASP A 48 -2.85 -4.45 -11.58
C ASP A 48 -2.90 -4.74 -10.08
N ASP A 49 -2.06 -4.08 -9.29
CA ASP A 49 -2.08 -4.15 -7.84
C ASP A 49 -3.15 -3.28 -7.19
N VAL A 50 -3.73 -3.80 -6.11
CA VAL A 50 -4.63 -3.08 -5.22
C VAL A 50 -4.08 -3.04 -3.80
N VAL A 51 -4.30 -1.94 -3.08
CA VAL A 51 -3.99 -1.86 -1.64
C VAL A 51 -5.25 -1.52 -0.85
N ILE A 52 -5.59 -2.37 0.11
CA ILE A 52 -6.63 -2.09 1.11
C ILE A 52 -5.95 -1.71 2.43
N SER A 53 -6.31 -0.55 2.96
CA SER A 53 -5.83 -0.10 4.28
C SER A 53 -6.97 0.10 5.26
N ALA A 54 -6.67 -0.11 6.54
CA ALA A 54 -7.59 0.12 7.64
C ALA A 54 -6.88 0.67 8.87
N PHE A 55 -7.55 1.58 9.59
CA PHE A 55 -7.17 2.00 10.93
C PHE A 55 -7.88 1.10 11.95
N VAL A 56 -7.11 0.45 12.83
CA VAL A 56 -7.58 -0.68 13.64
C VAL A 56 -6.99 -0.63 15.04
N GLU A 57 -7.76 -1.00 16.05
CA GLU A 57 -7.19 -1.23 17.38
C GLU A 57 -6.27 -2.44 17.39
N ASP A 58 -5.29 -2.43 18.28
CA ASP A 58 -4.19 -3.40 18.28
C ASP A 58 -4.69 -4.83 18.52
N ASP A 59 -5.76 -4.98 19.31
CA ASP A 59 -6.43 -6.25 19.60
C ASP A 59 -7.30 -6.78 18.45
N LEU A 60 -7.63 -5.91 17.47
CA LEU A 60 -8.42 -6.27 16.28
C LEU A 60 -7.54 -6.51 15.04
N LEU A 61 -6.23 -6.29 15.12
CA LEU A 61 -5.31 -6.35 13.96
C LEU A 61 -5.43 -7.67 13.19
N GLU A 62 -5.38 -8.82 13.88
CA GLU A 62 -5.49 -10.14 13.25
C GLU A 62 -6.85 -10.34 12.55
N THR A 63 -7.94 -9.93 13.20
CA THR A 63 -9.30 -10.03 12.65
C THR A 63 -9.48 -9.15 11.42
N ILE A 64 -8.93 -7.94 11.42
CA ILE A 64 -9.03 -7.03 10.28
C ILE A 64 -8.14 -7.49 9.13
N ASN A 65 -6.91 -7.97 9.39
CA ASN A 65 -6.05 -8.52 8.34
C ASN A 65 -6.73 -9.73 7.66
N GLN A 66 -7.34 -10.64 8.43
CA GLN A 66 -8.16 -11.72 7.88
C GLN A 66 -9.34 -11.19 7.05
N GLY A 67 -10.02 -10.15 7.53
CA GLY A 67 -11.11 -9.49 6.82
C GLY A 67 -10.67 -8.91 5.47
N ILE A 68 -9.51 -8.25 5.44
CA ILE A 68 -8.94 -7.69 4.19
C ILE A 68 -8.65 -8.82 3.20
N VAL A 69 -7.96 -9.88 3.64
CA VAL A 69 -7.66 -11.05 2.80
C VAL A 69 -8.94 -11.74 2.32
N SER A 70 -9.99 -11.81 3.14
CA SER A 70 -11.29 -12.34 2.72
C SER A 70 -11.93 -11.50 1.62
N ILE A 71 -11.85 -10.17 1.70
CA ILE A 71 -12.36 -9.28 0.64
C ILE A 71 -11.58 -9.50 -0.65
N LEU A 72 -10.24 -9.55 -0.56
CA LEU A 72 -9.39 -9.81 -1.72
C LEU A 72 -9.75 -11.15 -2.37
N LYS A 73 -9.89 -12.22 -1.58
CA LYS A 73 -10.31 -13.56 -2.06
C LYS A 73 -11.70 -13.57 -2.70
N ASP A 74 -12.66 -12.87 -2.09
CA ASP A 74 -14.04 -12.81 -2.60
C ASP A 74 -14.14 -12.03 -3.92
N CYS A 75 -13.25 -11.05 -4.13
CA CYS A 75 -13.27 -10.16 -5.29
C CYS A 75 -12.30 -10.56 -6.41
N ALA A 76 -11.33 -11.43 -6.11
CA ALA A 76 -10.27 -11.87 -7.00
C ALA A 76 -10.78 -12.34 -8.37
N GLU A 77 -10.21 -11.76 -9.43
CA GLU A 77 -10.38 -12.27 -10.79
C GLU A 77 -9.41 -13.45 -11.04
N ASN A 78 -8.24 -13.39 -10.40
CA ASN A 78 -7.27 -14.46 -10.24
C ASN A 78 -6.85 -14.48 -8.76
N LEU A 79 -6.52 -15.66 -8.22
CA LEU A 79 -5.99 -15.73 -6.85
C LEU A 79 -4.65 -15.02 -6.73
N GLY A 80 -3.81 -15.05 -7.78
CA GLY A 80 -2.52 -14.35 -7.81
C GLY A 80 -1.74 -14.51 -6.50
N ASP A 81 -1.39 -13.38 -5.90
CA ASP A 81 -0.67 -13.29 -4.63
C ASP A 81 -1.31 -14.02 -3.45
N LEU A 82 -2.63 -14.20 -3.48
CA LEU A 82 -3.34 -14.89 -2.40
C LEU A 82 -2.95 -16.37 -2.33
N SER A 83 -2.43 -16.94 -3.43
CA SER A 83 -1.92 -18.32 -3.48
C SER A 83 -0.57 -18.49 -2.77
N GLY A 84 0.20 -17.42 -2.56
CA GLY A 84 1.47 -17.47 -1.82
C GLY A 84 1.33 -17.60 -0.31
N ILE A 85 0.15 -17.30 0.22
CA ILE A 85 -0.11 -17.30 1.66
C ILE A 85 -0.07 -18.74 2.21
N SER A 86 0.82 -18.98 3.17
CA SER A 86 1.00 -20.28 3.83
C SER A 86 0.87 -20.18 5.35
N GLN A 87 0.49 -21.26 6.03
CA GLN A 87 0.59 -21.33 7.49
C GLN A 87 2.02 -21.68 7.96
N ASP A 88 2.81 -22.30 7.09
CA ASP A 88 4.20 -22.67 7.34
C ASP A 88 5.13 -21.77 6.52
N GLU A 89 6.15 -21.20 7.18
CA GLU A 89 7.11 -20.27 6.57
C GLU A 89 7.86 -20.89 5.38
N SER A 90 8.18 -22.19 5.44
CA SER A 90 8.94 -22.89 4.41
C SER A 90 8.16 -23.19 3.13
N SER A 91 6.83 -23.09 3.16
CA SER A 91 5.96 -23.30 1.99
C SER A 91 5.25 -22.03 1.55
N ALA A 92 5.59 -20.88 2.13
CA ALA A 92 5.15 -19.59 1.63
C ALA A 92 5.77 -19.33 0.25
N GLY A 93 4.97 -18.82 -0.68
CA GLY A 93 5.42 -18.35 -1.99
C GLY A 93 5.37 -16.83 -2.08
N GLU A 94 5.65 -16.31 -3.27
CA GLU A 94 5.29 -14.94 -3.66
C GLU A 94 3.82 -14.69 -3.36
N GLY A 95 3.53 -13.63 -2.61
CA GLY A 95 2.18 -13.36 -2.18
C GLY A 95 1.97 -11.93 -1.71
N ILE A 96 0.90 -11.72 -0.94
CA ILE A 96 0.47 -10.35 -0.60
C ILE A 96 1.54 -9.53 0.12
N SER A 97 1.61 -8.24 -0.20
CA SER A 97 2.43 -7.29 0.54
C SER A 97 1.72 -6.78 1.79
N TYR A 98 2.48 -6.44 2.83
CA TYR A 98 1.93 -6.03 4.13
C TYR A 98 2.77 -4.92 4.78
N ALA A 99 2.10 -3.89 5.28
CA ALA A 99 2.71 -2.86 6.10
C ALA A 99 1.79 -2.44 7.24
N GLU A 100 2.39 -2.12 8.39
CA GLU A 100 1.70 -1.52 9.52
C GLU A 100 2.50 -0.32 10.06
N ALA A 101 1.80 0.61 10.68
CA ALA A 101 2.44 1.72 11.40
C ALA A 101 1.54 2.18 12.56
N SER A 102 2.17 2.59 13.66
CA SER A 102 1.50 3.06 14.86
C SER A 102 0.83 4.40 14.63
N VAL A 103 -0.36 4.58 15.20
CA VAL A 103 -1.09 5.85 15.12
C VAL A 103 -1.13 6.50 16.49
N ARG A 104 -1.01 7.82 16.52
CA ARG A 104 -1.15 8.60 17.73
C ARG A 104 -2.63 8.73 18.11
N GLN A 105 -2.99 8.31 19.33
CA GLN A 105 -4.38 8.15 19.76
C GLN A 105 -5.10 9.45 20.19
N ASP A 106 -4.40 10.59 20.26
CA ASP A 106 -4.96 11.85 20.77
C ASP A 106 -5.65 12.71 19.68
N ARG A 107 -5.82 12.17 18.47
CA ARG A 107 -6.33 12.87 17.29
C ARG A 107 -6.91 11.93 16.25
N TYR A 108 -7.48 12.48 15.18
CA TYR A 108 -7.94 11.69 14.05
C TYR A 108 -6.77 10.99 13.34
N PRO A 109 -6.95 9.71 12.95
CA PRO A 109 -5.92 8.95 12.27
C PRO A 109 -5.79 9.41 10.81
N ASP A 110 -4.59 9.86 10.45
CA ASP A 110 -4.22 10.27 9.09
C ASP A 110 -2.96 9.51 8.65
N ALA A 111 -2.91 9.09 7.39
CA ALA A 111 -1.76 8.38 6.85
C ALA A 111 -1.50 8.70 5.37
N ILE A 112 -0.28 8.43 4.94
CA ILE A 112 0.11 8.36 3.53
C ILE A 112 0.44 6.91 3.21
N VAL A 113 -0.14 6.38 2.14
CA VAL A 113 0.05 5.01 1.66
C VAL A 113 0.61 5.06 0.24
N LEU A 114 1.74 4.37 0.02
CA LEU A 114 2.30 4.14 -1.30
C LEU A 114 2.11 2.66 -1.66
N GLY A 115 1.52 2.40 -2.82
CA GLY A 115 1.44 1.07 -3.42
C GLY A 115 2.30 1.03 -4.67
N PHE A 116 3.20 0.05 -4.75
CA PHE A 116 4.13 -0.15 -5.85
C PHE A 116 3.64 -1.31 -6.72
N ASP A 117 4.05 -1.28 -7.98
CA ASP A 117 3.88 -2.34 -8.98
C ASP A 117 5.14 -2.30 -9.86
N THR A 118 5.60 -3.46 -10.33
CA THR A 118 6.79 -3.59 -11.15
C THR A 118 6.54 -4.16 -12.54
N TYR A 119 7.34 -3.68 -13.50
CA TYR A 119 7.44 -4.31 -14.81
C TYR A 119 8.92 -4.52 -15.15
N GLY A 120 9.47 -5.66 -14.73
CA GLY A 120 10.92 -5.92 -14.78
C GLY A 120 11.72 -5.09 -13.76
N GLY A 121 11.03 -4.51 -12.77
CA GLY A 121 11.57 -3.63 -11.73
C GLY A 121 11.91 -4.31 -10.42
N GLU A 122 11.59 -5.60 -10.31
CA GLU A 122 11.70 -6.46 -9.11
C GLU A 122 13.09 -6.38 -8.46
N PRO A 123 14.22 -6.32 -9.22
CA PRO A 123 15.55 -6.23 -8.61
C PRO A 123 15.84 -4.95 -7.80
N PHE A 124 15.03 -3.89 -7.94
CA PHE A 124 15.29 -2.59 -7.29
C PHE A 124 14.08 -1.92 -6.64
N VAL A 125 12.87 -2.43 -6.82
CA VAL A 125 11.64 -1.89 -6.18
C VAL A 125 11.75 -1.78 -4.66
N ARG A 126 12.40 -2.75 -4.00
CA ARG A 126 12.68 -2.70 -2.57
C ARG A 126 13.49 -1.45 -2.17
N ASP A 127 14.52 -1.11 -2.95
CA ASP A 127 15.38 0.03 -2.65
C ASP A 127 14.59 1.35 -2.85
N VAL A 128 13.65 1.37 -3.80
CA VAL A 128 12.73 2.50 -4.03
C VAL A 128 11.78 2.66 -2.84
N ALA A 129 11.13 1.59 -2.40
CA ALA A 129 10.23 1.60 -1.26
C ALA A 129 10.94 1.98 0.05
N ASN A 130 12.14 1.44 0.29
CA ASN A 130 12.97 1.79 1.44
C ASN A 130 13.42 3.26 1.39
N SER A 131 13.71 3.81 0.22
CA SER A 131 13.99 5.26 0.08
C SER A 131 12.83 6.11 0.57
N ALA A 132 11.57 5.71 0.29
CA ALA A 132 10.39 6.41 0.76
C ALA A 132 10.19 6.26 2.29
N ILE A 133 10.45 5.08 2.85
CA ILE A 133 10.42 4.83 4.30
C ILE A 133 11.44 5.71 5.02
N GLU A 134 12.69 5.70 4.56
CA GLU A 134 13.78 6.49 5.14
C GLU A 134 13.51 7.99 5.05
N ALA A 135 12.92 8.45 3.95
CA ALA A 135 12.57 9.87 3.78
C ALA A 135 11.53 10.36 4.80
N ALA A 136 10.55 9.52 5.17
CA ALA A 136 9.55 9.86 6.19
C ALA A 136 10.06 9.64 7.62
N SER A 137 11.00 8.71 7.81
CA SER A 137 11.49 8.30 9.12
C SER A 137 12.13 9.46 9.89
N GLY A 138 11.59 9.75 11.07
CA GLY A 138 12.07 10.84 11.93
C GLY A 138 11.73 12.25 11.44
N MET A 139 10.91 12.39 10.38
CA MET A 139 10.38 13.70 9.99
C MET A 139 9.47 14.26 11.08
N LYS A 140 9.49 15.60 11.22
CA LYS A 140 8.54 16.29 12.10
C LYS A 140 7.10 16.01 11.67
N ASN A 141 6.21 15.79 12.64
CA ASN A 141 4.78 15.49 12.45
C ASN A 141 4.49 14.14 11.77
N VAL A 142 5.46 13.22 11.75
CA VAL A 142 5.24 11.80 11.46
C VAL A 142 5.21 11.06 12.80
N THR A 143 4.18 10.25 13.04
CA THR A 143 4.10 9.42 14.25
C THR A 143 4.94 8.16 14.10
N ASP A 144 4.73 7.45 12.98
CA ASP A 144 5.40 6.19 12.70
C ASP A 144 5.43 5.93 11.19
N VAL A 145 6.28 5.02 10.76
CA VAL A 145 6.42 4.58 9.36
C VAL A 145 6.57 3.06 9.35
N SER A 146 6.11 2.41 8.29
CA SER A 146 6.32 0.97 8.11
C SER A 146 7.80 0.59 8.19
N ASP A 147 8.06 -0.60 8.74
CA ASP A 147 9.39 -1.18 8.78
C ASP A 147 10.05 -1.25 7.39
N LEU A 148 11.38 -1.14 7.37
CA LEU A 148 12.16 -1.39 6.16
C LEU A 148 11.86 -2.78 5.58
N ILE A 149 11.82 -2.82 4.26
CA ILE A 149 11.54 -4.03 3.50
C ILE A 149 12.83 -4.84 3.37
N GLU A 150 12.76 -6.08 3.84
CA GLU A 150 13.88 -7.02 3.90
C GLU A 150 13.61 -8.25 3.01
N VAL A 151 14.68 -8.89 2.53
CA VAL A 151 14.58 -10.15 1.75
C VAL A 151 14.45 -11.32 2.71
N LYS A 152 13.26 -11.47 3.30
CA LYS A 152 12.92 -12.59 4.17
C LYS A 152 11.42 -12.87 4.11
N SER A 153 11.05 -14.10 4.47
CA SER A 153 9.65 -14.42 4.68
C SER A 153 9.05 -13.54 5.77
N LYS A 154 7.79 -13.14 5.60
CA LYS A 154 7.08 -12.25 6.52
C LYS A 154 5.84 -12.93 7.07
N LYS A 155 5.70 -12.91 8.40
CA LYS A 155 4.46 -13.31 9.06
C LYS A 155 3.50 -12.13 9.13
N ILE A 156 2.30 -12.30 8.58
CA ILE A 156 1.21 -11.34 8.63
C ILE A 156 0.25 -11.77 9.76
N PRO A 157 0.05 -10.93 10.79
CA PRO A 157 -0.82 -11.27 11.92
C PRO A 157 -2.23 -11.69 11.47
N GLY A 158 -2.70 -12.83 11.98
CA GLY A 158 -4.00 -13.42 11.62
C GLY A 158 -4.06 -14.12 10.25
N VAL A 159 -3.09 -13.93 9.36
CA VAL A 159 -3.18 -14.42 7.97
C VAL A 159 -2.28 -15.62 7.73
N GLY A 160 -0.98 -15.50 7.98
CA GLY A 160 0.00 -16.53 7.64
C GLY A 160 1.36 -15.94 7.28
N TYR A 161 2.13 -16.66 6.48
CA TYR A 161 3.44 -16.29 5.96
C TYR A 161 3.36 -16.05 4.44
N VAL A 162 4.14 -15.07 3.98
CA VAL A 162 4.50 -14.84 2.58
C VAL A 162 6.02 -14.91 2.44
N SER A 163 6.52 -15.27 1.26
CA SER A 163 7.95 -15.46 1.03
C SER A 163 8.67 -14.14 0.74
N SER A 164 10.00 -14.20 0.65
CA SER A 164 10.84 -13.09 0.21
C SER A 164 10.74 -12.77 -1.29
N GLU A 165 9.97 -13.54 -2.06
CA GLU A 165 9.75 -13.33 -3.50
C GLU A 165 8.68 -12.27 -3.77
N THR A 166 7.87 -11.90 -2.75
CA THR A 166 6.92 -10.78 -2.81
C THR A 166 7.63 -9.49 -3.25
N ASP A 167 7.24 -8.93 -4.37
CA ASP A 167 7.97 -7.89 -5.11
C ASP A 167 7.20 -6.58 -5.30
N ASP A 168 5.91 -6.52 -4.95
CA ASP A 168 5.09 -5.30 -5.00
C ASP A 168 4.82 -4.70 -3.60
N PRO A 169 5.77 -3.92 -3.06
CA PRO A 169 5.69 -3.46 -1.68
C PRO A 169 4.55 -2.45 -1.45
N VAL A 170 4.12 -2.39 -0.20
CA VAL A 170 3.29 -1.31 0.32
C VAL A 170 4.04 -0.57 1.43
N VAL A 171 3.98 0.75 1.43
CA VAL A 171 4.62 1.61 2.43
C VAL A 171 3.56 2.50 3.07
N VAL A 172 3.63 2.68 4.38
CA VAL A 172 2.71 3.56 5.11
C VAL A 172 3.44 4.46 6.10
N ALA A 173 3.03 5.72 6.17
CA ALA A 173 3.48 6.68 7.16
C ALA A 173 2.27 7.34 7.84
N THR A 174 2.23 7.36 9.17
CA THR A 174 1.14 7.96 9.95
C THR A 174 1.50 9.39 10.33
N ILE A 175 0.52 10.29 10.20
CA ILE A 175 0.74 11.74 10.23
C ILE A 175 0.04 12.36 11.43
N GLU A 176 0.75 13.23 12.14
CA GLU A 176 0.22 13.91 13.32
C GLU A 176 -0.67 15.10 12.97
N ASN A 177 -0.39 15.82 11.88
CA ASN A 177 -1.13 17.01 11.49
C ASN A 177 -1.39 17.01 9.99
N ILE A 178 -2.67 17.13 9.60
CA ILE A 178 -3.15 17.27 8.21
C ILE A 178 -2.33 18.24 7.37
N GLU A 179 -1.84 19.34 7.93
CA GLU A 179 -1.01 20.33 7.22
C GLU A 179 0.33 19.75 6.75
N SER A 180 0.78 18.64 7.35
CA SER A 180 2.04 17.97 7.05
C SER A 180 1.93 16.95 5.93
N ILE A 181 0.72 16.58 5.50
CA ILE A 181 0.49 15.60 4.43
C ILE A 181 1.23 15.99 3.15
N GLY A 182 1.17 17.26 2.77
CA GLY A 182 1.87 17.75 1.58
C GLY A 182 3.39 17.71 1.70
N VAL A 183 3.94 17.95 2.90
CA VAL A 183 5.39 17.96 3.14
C VAL A 183 5.93 16.53 3.21
N VAL A 184 5.32 15.68 4.03
CA VAL A 184 5.73 14.28 4.20
C VAL A 184 5.48 13.50 2.92
N GLY A 185 4.30 13.64 2.31
CA GLY A 185 3.99 13.00 1.03
C GLY A 185 4.91 13.46 -0.09
N GLY A 186 5.23 14.76 -0.14
CA GLY A 186 6.22 15.28 -1.09
C GLY A 186 7.62 14.70 -0.89
N ALA A 187 8.05 14.51 0.36
CA ALA A 187 9.34 13.89 0.67
C ALA A 187 9.39 12.41 0.27
N MET A 188 8.36 11.63 0.64
CA MET A 188 8.27 10.21 0.28
C MET A 188 8.22 10.00 -1.24
N ILE A 189 7.34 10.74 -1.93
CA ILE A 189 7.21 10.69 -3.39
C ILE A 189 8.53 11.12 -4.06
N GLY A 190 9.14 12.21 -3.58
CA GLY A 190 10.40 12.71 -4.13
C GLY A 190 11.57 11.73 -3.95
N ALA A 191 11.65 11.05 -2.81
CA ALA A 191 12.65 10.03 -2.55
C ALA A 191 12.46 8.79 -3.44
N ALA A 192 11.21 8.33 -3.61
CA ALA A 192 10.90 7.25 -4.55
C ALA A 192 11.30 7.64 -5.99
N LEU A 193 10.89 8.82 -6.47
CA LEU A 193 11.23 9.34 -7.81
C LEU A 193 12.72 9.61 -8.02
N GLY A 194 13.51 9.75 -6.95
CA GLY A 194 14.96 9.89 -7.03
C GLY A 194 15.66 8.62 -7.51
N ASN A 195 14.97 7.49 -7.52
CA ASN A 195 15.49 6.20 -7.99
C ASN A 195 15.36 6.07 -9.51
N LYS A 196 16.15 5.15 -10.08
CA LYS A 196 16.14 4.87 -11.53
C LYS A 196 14.77 4.35 -11.98
N ASN A 197 14.35 4.72 -13.20
CA ASN A 197 13.17 4.18 -13.90
C ASN A 197 11.92 4.01 -13.00
N THR A 198 11.69 4.97 -12.11
CA THR A 198 10.58 4.95 -11.16
C THR A 198 9.60 6.06 -11.52
N TYR A 199 8.31 5.72 -11.63
CA TYR A 199 7.29 6.65 -12.09
C TYR A 199 6.13 6.75 -11.10
N LEU A 200 5.80 7.98 -10.72
CA LEU A 200 4.58 8.28 -9.99
C LEU A 200 3.41 8.27 -10.97
N VAL A 201 2.40 7.44 -10.70
CA VAL A 201 1.19 7.32 -11.52
C VAL A 201 -0.05 7.74 -10.73
N LYS A 202 -1.11 8.08 -11.45
CA LYS A 202 -2.43 8.34 -10.84
C LYS A 202 -3.03 7.02 -10.37
N ARG A 203 -3.84 7.05 -9.31
CA ARG A 203 -4.58 5.87 -8.86
C ARG A 203 -5.44 5.33 -10.02
N GLY A 204 -5.34 4.04 -10.29
CA GLY A 204 -6.05 3.35 -11.37
C GLY A 204 -5.39 3.46 -12.75
N THR A 205 -4.14 3.93 -12.82
CA THR A 205 -3.36 3.92 -14.07
C THR A 205 -2.82 2.51 -14.32
N SER A 206 -2.99 2.00 -15.53
CA SER A 206 -2.38 0.74 -15.99
C SER A 206 -0.85 0.79 -15.98
N CYS A 207 -0.20 -0.37 -15.95
CA CYS A 207 1.25 -0.55 -16.07
C CYS A 207 1.74 -0.35 -17.52
N ASP A 208 1.49 0.83 -18.09
CA ASP A 208 1.90 1.22 -19.45
C ASP A 208 3.33 1.82 -19.46
N VAL A 209 4.30 1.08 -18.90
CA VAL A 209 5.71 1.51 -18.83
C VAL A 209 6.66 0.56 -19.57
N LEU A 210 7.89 1.01 -19.84
CA LEU A 210 8.90 0.15 -20.44
C LEU A 210 9.39 -0.90 -19.44
N PRO A 211 9.71 -2.13 -19.87
CA PRO A 211 10.35 -3.12 -19.00
C PRO A 211 11.61 -2.57 -18.33
N GLY A 212 11.86 -2.98 -17.08
CA GLY A 212 12.92 -2.43 -16.24
C GLY A 212 12.48 -1.21 -15.44
N SER A 213 11.19 -1.10 -15.12
CA SER A 213 10.59 0.06 -14.45
C SER A 213 9.80 -0.33 -13.21
N VAL A 214 9.63 0.64 -12.31
CA VAL A 214 8.73 0.58 -11.15
C VAL A 214 7.71 1.70 -11.30
N ILE A 215 6.45 1.41 -11.06
CA ILE A 215 5.41 2.42 -10.90
C ILE A 215 4.92 2.44 -9.46
N PHE A 216 4.41 3.59 -9.02
CA PHE A 216 3.77 3.67 -7.72
C PHE A 216 2.67 4.73 -7.72
N SER A 217 1.60 4.46 -6.97
CA SER A 217 0.59 5.45 -6.64
C SER A 217 0.74 5.90 -5.19
N ALA A 218 0.38 7.14 -4.92
CA ALA A 218 0.50 7.76 -3.60
C ALA A 218 -0.85 8.31 -3.15
N THR A 219 -1.29 7.90 -1.96
CA THR A 219 -2.60 8.26 -1.43
C THR A 219 -2.47 8.83 -0.02
N ALA A 220 -3.16 9.93 0.27
CA ALA A 220 -3.47 10.32 1.63
C ALA A 220 -4.78 9.67 2.07
N PHE A 221 -4.76 8.95 3.18
CA PHE A 221 -5.92 8.33 3.80
C PHE A 221 -6.26 9.06 5.10
N MET A 222 -7.35 9.84 5.07
CA MET A 222 -7.63 10.86 6.07
C MET A 222 -9.12 10.95 6.37
N ASN A 223 -9.52 10.72 7.62
CA ASN A 223 -10.93 10.75 8.04
C ASN A 223 -11.87 9.98 7.09
N GLY A 224 -11.43 8.81 6.62
CA GLY A 224 -12.18 7.98 5.67
C GLY A 224 -12.13 8.44 4.21
N ASN A 225 -11.50 9.57 3.89
CA ASN A 225 -11.27 10.03 2.52
C ASN A 225 -9.96 9.47 1.98
N ILE A 226 -10.00 9.07 0.70
CA ILE A 226 -8.86 8.62 -0.08
C ILE A 226 -8.55 9.71 -1.10
N ILE A 227 -7.37 10.31 -1.01
CA ILE A 227 -6.95 11.44 -1.84
C ILE A 227 -5.70 11.05 -2.60
N ASP A 228 -5.80 10.99 -3.93
CA ASP A 228 -4.66 10.76 -4.81
C ASP A 228 -3.69 11.96 -4.76
N LEU A 229 -2.46 11.70 -4.30
CA LEU A 229 -1.40 12.70 -4.15
C LEU A 229 -0.60 12.94 -5.43
N SER A 230 -0.74 12.08 -6.45
CA SER A 230 -0.04 12.25 -7.73
C SER A 230 -0.45 13.55 -8.43
N VAL A 231 -1.74 13.86 -8.45
CA VAL A 231 -2.31 15.06 -9.07
C VAL A 231 -1.79 16.35 -8.42
N PRO A 232 -1.88 16.56 -7.10
CA PRO A 232 -1.34 17.76 -6.48
C PRO A 232 0.20 17.81 -6.53
N PHE A 233 0.89 16.66 -6.46
CA PHE A 233 2.35 16.62 -6.59
C PHE A 233 2.80 17.10 -7.97
N GLU A 234 2.28 16.50 -9.05
CA GLU A 234 2.59 16.87 -10.44
C GLU A 234 2.33 18.36 -10.69
N ASN A 235 1.23 18.90 -10.16
CA ASN A 235 0.90 20.31 -10.31
C ASN A 235 1.89 21.25 -9.60
N LYS A 236 2.48 20.84 -8.48
CA LYS A 236 3.41 21.65 -7.68
C LYS A 236 4.87 21.54 -8.12
N THR A 237 5.26 20.40 -8.70
CA THR A 237 6.66 20.11 -9.06
C THR A 237 6.99 20.40 -10.53
N ARG A 238 6.00 20.77 -11.34
CA ARG A 238 6.23 21.29 -12.70
C ARG A 238 7.16 22.51 -12.65
N ILE A 239 8.36 22.33 -13.20
CA ILE A 239 9.41 23.36 -13.23
C ILE A 239 9.00 24.51 -14.16
N LEU A 240 8.26 24.26 -15.25
CA LEU A 240 7.73 25.26 -16.18
C LEU A 240 6.42 24.76 -16.83
N ARG A 241 5.51 25.68 -17.19
CA ARG A 241 4.32 25.42 -18.04
C ARG A 241 4.54 25.99 -19.43
#